data_AF-A0A841IYW3-F1
#
_entry.id   AF-A0A841IYW3-F1
#
_cell.length_a   1.000
_cell.length_b   1.000
_cell.length_c   1.000
_cell.angle_alpha   90.00
_cell.angle_beta   90.00
_cell.angle_gamma   90.00
#
_symmetry.space_group_name_H-M   'P 1'
#
loop_
_entity.id
_entity.type
_entity.pdbx_description
1 polymer ?
#
loop_
_entity_poly.entity_id
_entity_poly.type
_entity_poly.pdbx_seq_one_letter_code
_entity_poly.pdbx_strand_id
1 'polypeptide(L)'
;MVKRTTLAVKLALAQAETTSPEILRELAKSHNFWLQRAIISNFRIPEDTLADFARNKRSGVRMAVAMASHTPAWILQFLASDHHDLVRRAVAMNPNTPIFSLQALVNDIYPGVHLGLAQNPNTPAIIMESLVDRLGKKGRKRLAGIVRYSPSIVKRLSKDPVLQVRYKVAHNPNLDSDMVLGLLETDDLGQMRNVARRKHGLPALAIIQLWATGDPEILRSLAMNSKIL
;
A
#
# COMPACT_ATOMS: atom_id res chain seq x y z
N MET A 1 31.65 19.78 21.72
CA MET A 1 32.48 18.71 21.13
C MET A 1 32.06 18.25 19.72
N VAL A 2 30.79 18.37 19.30
CA VAL A 2 30.29 17.77 18.04
C VAL A 2 30.67 18.53 16.75
N LYS A 3 31.07 19.81 16.83
CA LYS A 3 31.30 20.65 15.63
C LYS A 3 32.48 20.19 14.75
N ARG A 4 33.53 19.57 15.32
CA ARG A 4 34.78 19.20 14.63
C ARG A 4 34.90 17.71 14.25
N THR A 5 33.81 16.95 14.29
CA THR A 5 33.83 15.52 13.96
C THR A 5 33.52 15.26 12.49
N THR A 6 34.04 14.15 11.97
CA THR A 6 33.84 13.72 10.57
C THR A 6 32.38 13.38 10.30
N LEU A 7 31.97 13.40 9.03
CA LEU A 7 30.61 13.00 8.63
C LEU A 7 30.28 11.57 9.09
N ALA A 8 31.25 10.65 9.04
CA ALA A 8 31.08 9.29 9.52
C ALA A 8 30.70 9.24 11.01
N VAL A 9 31.40 10.00 11.86
CA VAL A 9 31.08 10.10 13.30
C VAL A 9 29.70 10.72 13.51
N LYS A 10 29.36 11.78 12.76
CA LYS A 10 28.03 12.41 12.83
C LYS A 10 26.91 11.44 12.44
N LEU A 11 27.12 10.61 11.42
CA LEU A 11 26.16 9.58 10.99
C LEU A 11 26.00 8.50 12.06
N ALA A 12 27.11 8.02 12.64
CA ALA A 12 27.06 7.04 13.72
C ALA A 12 26.29 7.56 14.93
N LEU A 13 26.53 8.82 15.33
CA LEU A 13 25.76 9.47 16.39
C LEU A 13 24.28 9.61 16.03
N ALA A 14 23.95 10.03 14.81
CA ALA A 14 22.55 10.16 14.40
C ALA A 14 21.79 8.83 14.41
N GLN A 15 22.47 7.71 14.12
CA GLN A 15 21.88 6.37 14.09
C GLN A 15 21.79 5.69 15.46
N ALA A 16 22.62 6.10 16.42
CA ALA A 16 22.62 5.49 17.75
C ALA A 16 21.33 5.83 18.51
N GLU A 17 20.62 4.79 18.96
CA GLU A 17 19.38 4.92 19.75
C GLU A 17 19.61 5.60 21.11
N THR A 18 20.85 5.60 21.60
CA THR A 18 21.26 6.23 22.86
C THR A 18 21.52 7.74 22.73
N THR A 19 21.58 8.28 21.51
CA THR A 19 21.92 9.68 21.28
C THR A 19 20.88 10.61 21.88
N SER A 20 21.34 11.64 22.60
CA SER A 20 20.46 12.57 23.29
C SER A 20 19.73 13.51 22.31
N PRO A 21 18.52 13.98 22.65
CA PRO A 21 17.79 14.94 21.81
C PRO A 21 18.59 16.24 21.53
N GLU A 22 19.43 16.68 22.46
CA GLU A 22 20.28 17.87 22.32
C GLU A 22 21.38 17.68 21.27
N ILE A 23 21.99 16.49 21.23
CA ILE A 23 22.98 16.15 20.21
C ILE A 23 22.32 16.09 18.84
N LEU A 24 21.13 15.47 18.73
CA LEU A 24 20.36 15.44 17.48
C LEU A 24 20.01 16.84 16.99
N ARG A 25 19.59 17.74 17.90
CA ARG A 25 19.32 19.15 17.58
C ARG A 25 20.56 19.89 17.06
N GLU A 26 21.73 19.65 17.65
CA GLU A 26 22.98 20.26 17.16
C GLU A 26 23.38 19.70 15.79
N LEU A 27 23.24 18.39 15.56
CA LEU A 27 23.52 17.75 14.27
C LEU A 27 22.55 18.22 13.16
N ALA A 28 21.30 18.54 13.52
CA ALA A 28 20.27 18.98 12.58
C ALA A 28 20.58 20.30 11.88
N LYS A 29 21.48 21.12 12.44
CA LYS A 29 22.00 22.36 11.80
C LYS A 29 22.79 22.09 10.52
N SER A 30 23.21 20.85 10.28
CA SER A 30 23.88 20.45 9.04
C SER A 30 22.91 20.42 7.86
N HIS A 31 23.34 20.88 6.69
CA HIS A 31 22.61 20.77 5.43
C HIS A 31 22.86 19.46 4.66
N ASN A 32 23.64 18.53 5.23
CA ASN A 32 23.91 17.25 4.60
C ASN A 32 22.66 16.35 4.64
N PHE A 33 22.12 16.04 3.46
CA PHE A 33 20.89 15.24 3.32
C PHE A 33 20.96 13.86 3.99
N TRP A 34 22.08 13.14 3.85
CA TRP A 34 22.23 11.80 4.43
C TRP A 34 22.22 11.86 5.96
N LEU A 35 22.88 12.87 6.53
CA LEU A 35 22.85 13.12 7.97
C LEU A 35 21.45 13.51 8.44
N GLN A 36 20.77 14.43 7.75
CA GLN A 36 19.39 14.81 8.09
C GLN A 36 18.45 13.61 8.06
N ARG A 37 18.56 12.74 7.04
CA ARG A 37 17.78 11.51 6.93
C ARG A 37 18.06 10.55 8.09
N ALA A 38 19.33 10.42 8.51
CA ALA A 38 19.68 9.61 9.67
C ALA A 38 19.07 10.17 10.96
N ILE A 39 19.11 11.49 11.17
CA ILE A 39 18.51 12.16 12.33
C ILE A 39 16.99 11.94 12.34
N ILE A 40 16.31 12.13 11.20
CA ILE A 40 14.86 11.91 11.07
C ILE A 40 14.46 10.47 11.37
N SER A 41 15.34 9.50 11.10
CA SER A 41 15.05 8.09 11.37
C SER A 41 15.20 7.73 12.84
N ASN A 42 15.81 8.59 13.66
CA ASN A 42 16.01 8.37 15.09
C ASN A 42 14.76 8.80 15.87
N PHE A 43 14.12 7.84 16.56
CA PHE A 43 12.88 8.08 17.31
C PHE A 43 13.02 9.08 18.48
N ARG A 44 14.26 9.37 18.92
CA ARG A 44 14.55 10.38 19.96
C ARG A 44 14.71 11.79 19.40
N ILE A 45 14.50 12.00 18.09
CA ILE A 45 14.51 13.32 17.49
C ILE A 45 13.52 14.23 18.24
N PRO A 46 13.94 15.43 18.68
CA PRO A 46 13.00 16.39 19.22
C PRO A 46 11.90 16.74 18.21
N GLU A 47 10.66 16.79 18.67
CA GLU A 47 9.51 17.06 17.80
C GLU A 47 9.60 18.42 17.08
N ASP A 48 10.12 19.45 17.76
CA ASP A 48 10.42 20.76 17.16
C ASP A 48 11.42 20.64 16.00
N THR A 49 12.46 19.83 16.18
CA THR A 49 13.46 19.57 15.13
C THR A 49 12.85 18.79 13.95
N LEU A 50 11.98 17.82 14.22
CA LEU A 50 11.26 17.09 13.19
C LEU A 50 10.30 18.02 12.41
N ALA A 51 9.63 18.94 13.10
CA ALA A 51 8.77 19.95 12.51
C ALA A 51 9.54 20.95 11.63
N ASP A 52 10.77 21.31 12.00
CA ASP A 52 11.65 22.13 11.16
C ASP A 52 12.03 21.37 9.87
N PHE A 53 12.32 20.07 9.98
CA PHE A 53 12.57 19.23 8.80
C PHE A 53 11.34 19.08 7.90
N ALA A 54 10.13 19.10 8.46
CA ALA A 54 8.88 19.10 7.68
C ALA A 54 8.73 20.37 6.82
N ARG A 55 9.41 21.47 7.15
CA ARG A 55 9.42 22.73 6.38
C ARG A 55 10.68 22.90 5.52
N ASN A 56 11.52 21.87 5.44
CA ASN A 56 12.78 21.94 4.72
C ASN A 56 12.57 22.22 3.22
N LYS A 57 13.43 23.05 2.62
CA LYS A 57 13.37 23.39 1.19
C LYS A 57 13.51 22.17 0.28
N ARG A 58 14.26 21.14 0.72
CA ARG A 58 14.47 19.89 -0.02
C ARG A 58 13.32 18.92 0.22
N SER A 59 12.55 18.62 -0.82
CA SER A 59 11.45 17.64 -0.75
C SER A 59 11.87 16.28 -0.24
N GLY A 60 13.08 15.81 -0.55
CA GLY A 60 13.60 14.55 -0.03
C GLY A 60 13.70 14.49 1.50
N VAL A 61 13.92 15.62 2.17
CA VAL A 61 13.94 15.71 3.64
C VAL A 61 12.52 15.64 4.18
N ARG A 62 11.59 16.41 3.60
CA ARG A 62 10.16 16.37 3.98
C ARG A 62 9.53 14.99 3.74
N MET A 63 9.92 14.33 2.65
CA MET A 63 9.52 12.95 2.36
C MET A 63 10.05 11.99 3.42
N ALA A 64 11.30 12.16 3.90
CA ALA A 64 11.84 11.35 4.98
C ALA A 64 11.04 11.54 6.29
N VAL A 65 10.64 12.79 6.60
CA VAL A 65 9.73 13.07 7.73
C VAL A 65 8.40 12.34 7.54
N ALA A 66 7.77 12.45 6.37
CA ALA A 66 6.51 11.78 6.08
C ALA A 66 6.61 10.23 6.16
N MET A 67 7.76 9.64 5.86
CA MET A 67 7.98 8.18 5.94
C MET A 67 8.31 7.67 7.35
N ALA A 68 8.76 8.53 8.26
CA ALA A 68 9.11 8.12 9.62
C ALA A 68 7.85 7.62 10.37
N SER A 69 7.91 6.38 10.89
CA SER A 69 6.79 5.74 11.58
C SER A 69 6.46 6.34 12.94
N HIS A 70 7.30 7.25 13.45
CA HIS A 70 7.09 7.99 14.69
C HIS A 70 6.67 9.45 14.43
N THR A 71 6.46 9.84 13.16
CA THR A 71 6.04 11.20 12.83
C THR A 71 4.65 11.49 13.40
N PRO A 72 4.50 12.58 14.19
CA PRO A 72 3.23 12.97 14.76
C PRO A 72 2.16 13.26 13.71
N ALA A 73 0.91 12.96 14.07
CA ALA A 73 -0.29 13.15 13.25
C ALA A 73 -0.40 14.57 12.67
N TRP A 74 -0.12 15.60 13.45
CA TRP A 74 -0.25 17.00 12.99
C TRP A 74 0.82 17.38 11.95
N ILE A 75 2.03 16.80 12.03
CA ILE A 75 3.07 16.98 11.01
C ILE A 75 2.64 16.29 9.71
N LEU A 76 2.09 15.08 9.81
CA LEU A 76 1.54 14.36 8.65
C LEU A 76 0.38 15.13 8.01
N GLN A 77 -0.51 15.71 8.82
CA GLN A 77 -1.57 16.61 8.34
C GLN A 77 -1.00 17.82 7.59
N PHE A 78 0.05 18.47 8.11
CA PHE A 78 0.71 19.57 7.42
C PHE A 78 1.30 19.13 6.07
N LEU A 79 1.97 17.98 6.03
CA LEU A 79 2.60 17.43 4.83
C LEU A 79 1.60 16.83 3.83
N ALA A 80 0.35 16.57 4.24
CA ALA A 80 -0.69 16.08 3.33
C ALA A 80 -1.00 17.09 2.20
N SER A 81 -0.73 18.38 2.44
CA SER A 81 -0.90 19.46 1.45
C SER A 81 0.43 19.87 0.80
N ASP A 82 1.50 19.07 0.93
CA ASP A 82 2.81 19.39 0.36
C ASP A 82 2.73 19.55 -1.16
N HIS A 83 3.43 20.53 -1.73
CA HIS A 83 3.40 20.76 -3.18
C HIS A 83 3.99 19.58 -3.99
N HIS A 84 4.83 18.74 -3.38
CA HIS A 84 5.48 17.61 -4.04
C HIS A 84 4.70 16.30 -3.82
N ASP A 85 4.27 15.67 -4.90
CA ASP A 85 3.53 14.42 -4.94
C ASP A 85 4.19 13.26 -4.16
N LEU A 86 5.52 13.13 -4.22
CA LEU A 86 6.25 12.09 -3.48
C LEU A 86 6.15 12.27 -1.97
N VAL A 87 6.08 13.50 -1.47
CA VAL A 87 5.86 13.79 -0.05
C VAL A 87 4.43 13.40 0.33
N ARG A 88 3.43 13.84 -0.45
CA ARG A 88 2.02 13.48 -0.22
C ARG A 88 1.78 11.97 -0.31
N ARG A 89 2.48 11.28 -1.21
CA ARG A 89 2.47 9.81 -1.28
C ARG A 89 3.05 9.17 -0.02
N ALA A 90 4.16 9.69 0.50
CA ALA A 90 4.74 9.20 1.75
C ALA A 90 3.78 9.40 2.93
N VAL A 91 3.10 10.54 2.99
CA VAL A 91 2.01 10.77 3.97
C VAL A 91 0.90 9.75 3.78
N ALA A 92 0.41 9.56 2.54
CA ALA A 92 -0.64 8.59 2.26
C ALA A 92 -0.28 7.16 2.74
N MET A 93 0.99 6.77 2.65
CA MET A 93 1.47 5.44 3.08
C MET A 93 1.67 5.29 4.60
N ASN A 94 1.86 6.39 5.33
CA ASN A 94 2.24 6.33 6.74
C ASN A 94 1.06 5.86 7.62
N PRO A 95 1.20 4.79 8.42
CA PRO A 95 0.12 4.29 9.27
C PRO A 95 -0.42 5.29 10.29
N ASN A 96 0.38 6.29 10.71
CA ASN A 96 -0.05 7.33 11.64
C ASN A 96 -0.79 8.49 10.98
N THR A 97 -0.96 8.45 9.65
CA THR A 97 -1.66 9.52 8.93
C THR A 97 -3.12 9.58 9.36
N PRO A 98 -3.59 10.74 9.84
CA PRO A 98 -4.97 10.88 10.27
C PRO A 98 -5.98 10.60 9.17
N ILE A 99 -7.12 10.02 9.53
CA ILE A 99 -8.19 9.64 8.59
C ILE A 99 -8.62 10.83 7.72
N PHE A 100 -8.78 12.02 8.30
CA PHE A 100 -9.17 13.22 7.53
C PHE A 100 -8.12 13.62 6.49
N SER A 101 -6.83 13.34 6.74
CA SER A 101 -5.75 13.59 5.77
C SER A 101 -5.80 12.54 4.66
N LEU A 102 -6.06 11.27 4.99
CA LEU A 102 -6.30 10.22 3.99
C LEU A 102 -7.51 10.56 3.11
N GLN A 103 -8.58 11.10 3.67
CA GLN A 103 -9.77 11.57 2.94
C GLN A 103 -9.45 12.70 1.97
N ALA A 104 -8.66 13.69 2.38
CA ALA A 104 -8.23 14.78 1.49
C ALA A 104 -7.41 14.26 0.29
N LEU A 105 -6.52 13.29 0.55
CA LEU A 105 -5.62 12.72 -0.46
C LEU A 105 -6.33 11.82 -1.50
N VAL A 106 -7.62 11.49 -1.31
CA VAL A 106 -8.41 10.73 -2.30
C VAL A 106 -8.59 11.49 -3.61
N ASN A 107 -8.59 12.82 -3.53
CA ASN A 107 -8.74 13.70 -4.69
C ASN A 107 -7.40 14.21 -5.23
N ASP A 108 -6.29 13.58 -4.84
CA ASP A 108 -4.99 13.92 -5.37
C ASP A 108 -4.90 13.65 -6.88
N ILE A 109 -4.28 14.57 -7.62
CA ILE A 109 -4.13 14.44 -9.07
C ILE A 109 -3.10 13.36 -9.46
N TYR A 110 -2.20 12.98 -8.56
CA TYR A 110 -1.12 12.04 -8.87
C TYR A 110 -1.47 10.60 -8.50
N PRO A 111 -1.47 9.65 -9.45
CA PRO A 111 -1.77 8.24 -9.18
C PRO A 111 -0.86 7.57 -8.15
N GLY A 112 0.35 8.10 -7.96
CA GLY A 112 1.28 7.63 -6.92
C GLY A 112 0.72 7.80 -5.51
N VAL A 113 -0.06 8.84 -5.26
CA VAL A 113 -0.68 9.12 -3.95
C VAL A 113 -1.80 8.12 -3.68
N HIS A 114 -2.65 7.84 -4.68
CA HIS A 114 -3.66 6.77 -4.57
C HIS A 114 -3.05 5.41 -4.25
N LEU A 115 -1.88 5.09 -4.85
CA LEU A 115 -1.14 3.88 -4.49
C LEU A 115 -0.70 3.90 -3.03
N GLY A 116 -0.31 5.06 -2.50
CA GLY A 116 0.02 5.21 -1.09
C GLY A 116 -1.17 4.95 -0.17
N LEU A 117 -2.34 5.50 -0.50
CA LEU A 117 -3.60 5.23 0.22
C LEU A 117 -3.93 3.73 0.21
N ALA A 118 -3.85 3.08 -0.95
CA ALA A 118 -4.07 1.65 -1.08
C ALA A 118 -3.03 0.78 -0.32
N GLN A 119 -1.89 1.35 0.07
CA GLN A 119 -0.83 0.65 0.82
C GLN A 119 -0.92 0.89 2.33
N ASN A 120 -1.68 1.89 2.76
CA ASN A 120 -1.82 2.22 4.17
C ASN A 120 -2.84 1.30 4.85
N PRO A 121 -2.45 0.63 5.95
CA PRO A 121 -3.31 -0.32 6.66
C PRO A 121 -4.54 0.34 7.30
N ASN A 122 -4.49 1.65 7.55
CA ASN A 122 -5.55 2.41 8.22
C ASN A 122 -6.45 3.17 7.24
N THR A 123 -6.28 2.97 5.92
CA THR A 123 -7.19 3.56 4.92
C THR A 123 -8.59 2.95 5.07
N PRO A 124 -9.63 3.76 5.32
CA PRO A 124 -11.00 3.27 5.41
C PRO A 124 -11.48 2.58 4.11
N ALA A 125 -12.33 1.56 4.25
CA ALA A 125 -12.89 0.83 3.12
C ALA A 125 -13.60 1.74 2.10
N ILE A 126 -14.35 2.74 2.58
CA ILE A 126 -15.04 3.71 1.72
C ILE A 126 -14.06 4.51 0.84
N ILE A 127 -12.87 4.83 1.36
CA ILE A 127 -11.81 5.45 0.56
C ILE A 127 -11.31 4.46 -0.48
N MET A 128 -10.98 3.22 -0.08
CA MET A 128 -10.51 2.20 -1.02
C MET A 128 -11.51 1.95 -2.17
N GLU A 129 -12.82 1.97 -1.88
CA GLU A 129 -13.90 1.86 -2.87
C GLU A 129 -13.85 2.98 -3.91
N SER A 130 -13.68 4.22 -3.46
CA SER A 130 -13.59 5.39 -4.35
C SER A 130 -12.32 5.39 -5.22
N LEU A 131 -11.28 4.67 -4.79
CA LEU A 131 -10.00 4.61 -5.48
C LEU A 131 -9.92 3.52 -6.56
N VAL A 132 -10.80 2.52 -6.56
CA VAL A 132 -10.67 1.34 -7.45
C VAL A 132 -10.44 1.75 -8.91
N ASP A 133 -11.22 2.70 -9.43
CA ASP A 133 -11.10 3.17 -10.82
C ASP A 133 -9.95 4.15 -11.03
N ARG A 134 -9.52 4.86 -9.98
CA ARG A 134 -8.42 5.84 -10.03
C ARG A 134 -7.05 5.17 -9.94
N LEU A 135 -7.01 3.90 -9.51
CA LEU A 135 -5.78 3.13 -9.40
C LEU A 135 -5.40 2.52 -10.74
N GLY A 136 -4.13 2.67 -11.11
CA GLY A 136 -3.53 1.88 -12.19
C GLY A 136 -3.42 0.40 -11.82
N LYS A 137 -3.03 -0.44 -12.79
CA LYS A 137 -2.93 -1.91 -12.63
C LYS A 137 -2.18 -2.37 -11.37
N LYS A 138 -1.11 -1.67 -10.98
CA LYS A 138 -0.31 -1.97 -9.78
C LYS A 138 -1.12 -1.74 -8.49
N GLY A 139 -1.88 -0.65 -8.44
CA GLY A 139 -2.76 -0.30 -7.32
C GLY A 139 -3.92 -1.27 -7.17
N ARG A 140 -4.62 -1.58 -8.27
CA ARG A 140 -5.73 -2.55 -8.25
C ARG A 140 -5.27 -3.97 -7.88
N LYS A 141 -4.10 -4.41 -8.38
CA LYS A 141 -3.48 -5.69 -7.97
C LYS A 141 -3.15 -5.71 -6.47
N ARG A 142 -2.71 -4.59 -5.91
CA ARG A 142 -2.44 -4.47 -4.47
C ARG A 142 -3.75 -4.51 -3.67
N LEU A 143 -4.76 -3.74 -4.07
CA LEU A 143 -6.09 -3.77 -3.45
C LEU A 143 -6.68 -5.18 -3.44
N ALA A 144 -6.61 -5.92 -4.55
CA ALA A 144 -7.07 -7.31 -4.63
C ALA A 144 -6.45 -8.24 -3.58
N GLY A 145 -5.25 -7.90 -3.06
CA GLY A 145 -4.61 -8.66 -1.98
C GLY A 145 -5.04 -8.26 -0.56
N ILE A 146 -5.67 -7.09 -0.39
CA ILE A 146 -6.00 -6.48 0.90
C ILE A 146 -7.51 -6.61 1.20
N VAL A 147 -8.35 -6.48 0.18
CA VAL A 147 -9.81 -6.27 0.30
C VAL A 147 -10.63 -7.52 0.61
N ARG A 148 -10.17 -8.37 1.53
CA ARG A 148 -10.93 -9.55 2.00
C ARG A 148 -12.31 -9.23 2.59
N TYR A 149 -12.54 -7.97 2.99
CA TYR A 149 -13.72 -7.53 3.74
C TYR A 149 -14.67 -6.59 2.97
N SER A 150 -14.36 -6.21 1.72
CA SER A 150 -15.24 -5.32 0.92
C SER A 150 -15.78 -6.07 -0.31
N PRO A 151 -16.99 -6.65 -0.25
CA PRO A 151 -17.60 -7.36 -1.37
C PRO A 151 -17.73 -6.51 -2.63
N SER A 152 -18.02 -5.21 -2.47
CA SER A 152 -18.13 -4.23 -3.56
C SER A 152 -16.83 -4.11 -4.36
N ILE A 153 -15.68 -3.95 -3.68
CA ILE A 153 -14.37 -3.89 -4.35
C ILE A 153 -14.04 -5.23 -4.98
N VAL A 154 -14.24 -6.33 -4.27
CA VAL A 154 -13.91 -7.68 -4.77
C VAL A 154 -14.71 -8.00 -6.04
N LYS A 155 -16.01 -7.68 -6.05
CA LYS A 155 -16.88 -7.81 -7.22
C LYS A 155 -16.41 -6.96 -8.39
N ARG A 156 -15.94 -5.74 -8.14
CA ARG A 156 -15.40 -4.89 -9.20
C ARG A 156 -14.08 -5.44 -9.77
N LEU A 157 -13.21 -5.94 -8.89
CA LEU A 157 -11.91 -6.49 -9.29
C LEU A 157 -12.00 -7.90 -9.89
N SER A 158 -13.07 -8.66 -9.66
CA SER A 158 -13.27 -9.96 -10.33
C SER A 158 -13.46 -9.81 -11.84
N LYS A 159 -13.98 -8.66 -12.28
CA LYS A 159 -14.14 -8.27 -13.69
C LYS A 159 -13.04 -7.31 -14.17
N ASP A 160 -11.94 -7.16 -13.42
CA ASP A 160 -10.84 -6.26 -13.82
C ASP A 160 -10.25 -6.71 -15.16
N PRO A 161 -10.00 -5.81 -16.13
CA PRO A 161 -9.42 -6.19 -17.42
C PRO A 161 -8.02 -6.82 -17.30
N VAL A 162 -7.29 -6.53 -16.23
CA VAL A 162 -5.94 -7.05 -16.01
C VAL A 162 -6.00 -8.42 -15.34
N LEU A 163 -5.60 -9.46 -16.07
CA LEU A 163 -5.55 -10.85 -15.61
C LEU A 163 -4.83 -11.03 -14.26
N GLN A 164 -3.71 -10.35 -14.04
CA GLN A 164 -2.97 -10.43 -12.77
C GLN A 164 -3.76 -9.94 -11.56
N VAL A 165 -4.73 -9.04 -11.77
CA VAL A 165 -5.65 -8.58 -10.72
C VAL A 165 -6.67 -9.68 -10.43
N ARG A 166 -7.33 -10.22 -11.46
CA ARG A 166 -8.27 -11.35 -11.34
C ARG A 166 -7.62 -12.56 -10.66
N TYR A 167 -6.36 -12.87 -10.99
CA TYR A 167 -5.59 -13.95 -10.38
C TYR A 167 -5.41 -13.73 -8.86
N LYS A 168 -5.20 -12.49 -8.44
CA LYS A 168 -5.10 -12.15 -7.02
C LYS A 168 -6.46 -12.22 -6.33
N VAL A 169 -7.53 -11.75 -6.97
CA VAL A 169 -8.92 -11.84 -6.45
C VAL A 169 -9.33 -13.30 -6.22
N ALA A 170 -8.93 -14.23 -7.08
CA ALA A 170 -9.17 -15.66 -6.89
C ALA A 170 -8.60 -16.22 -5.56
N HIS A 171 -7.68 -15.53 -4.88
CA HIS A 171 -7.18 -15.94 -3.56
C HIS A 171 -8.08 -15.51 -2.40
N ASN A 172 -9.10 -14.69 -2.65
CA ASN A 172 -10.02 -14.25 -1.60
C ASN A 172 -10.97 -15.40 -1.22
N PRO A 173 -11.03 -15.87 0.04
CA PRO A 173 -11.93 -16.95 0.42
C PRO A 173 -13.42 -16.60 0.27
N ASN A 174 -13.77 -15.32 0.30
CA ASN A 174 -15.16 -14.85 0.35
C ASN A 174 -15.66 -14.40 -1.03
N LEU A 175 -15.62 -15.28 -2.03
CA LEU A 175 -16.22 -15.00 -3.35
C LEU A 175 -17.61 -15.62 -3.43
N ASP A 176 -18.59 -14.85 -3.89
CA ASP A 176 -19.90 -15.38 -4.26
C ASP A 176 -19.90 -15.93 -5.71
N SER A 177 -21.03 -16.51 -6.12
CA SER A 177 -21.20 -17.10 -7.45
C SER A 177 -20.99 -16.10 -8.60
N ASP A 178 -21.49 -14.87 -8.48
CA ASP A 178 -21.35 -13.84 -9.53
C ASP A 178 -19.89 -13.40 -9.66
N MET A 179 -19.18 -13.26 -8.54
CA MET A 179 -17.75 -12.95 -8.54
C MET A 179 -16.91 -14.08 -9.15
N VAL A 180 -17.23 -15.34 -8.86
CA VAL A 180 -16.56 -16.51 -9.47
C VAL A 180 -16.81 -16.54 -10.98
N LEU A 181 -18.03 -16.32 -11.43
CA LEU A 181 -18.35 -16.26 -12.85
C LEU A 181 -17.61 -15.10 -13.54
N GLY A 182 -17.54 -13.92 -12.91
CA GLY A 182 -16.75 -12.80 -13.42
C GLY A 182 -15.25 -13.12 -13.58
N LEU A 183 -14.67 -13.95 -12.71
CA LEU A 183 -13.29 -14.43 -12.87
C LEU A 183 -13.10 -15.37 -14.06
N LEU A 184 -14.18 -16.00 -14.54
CA LEU A 184 -14.21 -16.93 -15.67
C LEU A 184 -14.69 -16.26 -16.97
N GLU A 185 -15.03 -14.96 -16.96
CA GLU A 185 -15.27 -14.15 -18.18
C GLU A 185 -13.94 -13.88 -18.93
N THR A 186 -13.23 -14.94 -19.30
CA THR A 186 -11.89 -14.89 -19.92
C THR A 186 -11.60 -16.23 -20.57
N ASP A 187 -10.84 -16.24 -21.66
CA ASP A 187 -10.35 -17.50 -22.29
C ASP A 187 -8.99 -17.96 -21.71
N ASP A 188 -8.54 -17.35 -20.61
CA ASP A 188 -7.23 -17.63 -20.04
C ASP A 188 -7.27 -18.87 -19.15
N LEU A 189 -6.70 -19.97 -19.65
CA LEU A 189 -6.62 -21.24 -18.93
C LEU A 189 -5.88 -21.11 -17.59
N GLY A 190 -4.91 -20.19 -17.45
CA GLY A 190 -4.19 -19.98 -16.20
C GLY A 190 -5.11 -19.49 -15.07
N GLN A 191 -5.98 -18.54 -15.38
CA GLN A 191 -7.01 -18.04 -14.47
C GLN A 191 -8.05 -19.11 -14.16
N MET A 192 -8.53 -19.84 -15.17
CA MET A 192 -9.48 -20.93 -15.00
C MET A 192 -8.93 -22.04 -14.10
N ARG A 193 -7.70 -22.51 -14.33
CA ARG A 193 -6.96 -23.44 -13.47
C ARG A 193 -6.85 -22.92 -12.05
N ASN A 194 -6.55 -21.63 -11.88
CA ASN A 194 -6.42 -21.02 -10.56
C ASN A 194 -7.75 -20.98 -9.80
N VAL A 195 -8.87 -20.70 -10.48
CA VAL A 195 -10.22 -20.78 -9.91
C VAL A 195 -10.54 -22.23 -9.53
N ALA A 196 -10.39 -23.17 -10.47
CA ALA A 196 -10.67 -24.59 -10.26
C ALA A 196 -9.91 -25.19 -9.07
N ARG A 197 -8.63 -24.83 -8.90
CA ARG A 197 -7.76 -25.32 -7.81
C ARG A 197 -8.07 -24.71 -6.45
N ARG A 198 -8.53 -23.46 -6.37
CA ARG A 198 -8.61 -22.71 -5.10
C ARG A 198 -10.03 -22.58 -4.55
N LYS A 199 -11.05 -22.93 -5.33
CA LYS A 199 -12.45 -22.72 -4.95
C LYS A 199 -13.15 -24.05 -4.73
N HIS A 200 -13.69 -24.19 -3.53
CA HIS A 200 -14.63 -25.24 -3.18
C HIS A 200 -16.06 -24.71 -3.28
N GLY A 201 -17.03 -25.58 -3.58
CA GLY A 201 -18.42 -25.16 -3.72
C GLY A 201 -18.66 -24.22 -4.91
N LEU A 202 -17.97 -24.48 -6.03
CA LEU A 202 -18.17 -23.74 -7.27
C LEU A 202 -19.64 -23.81 -7.73
N PRO A 203 -20.23 -22.72 -8.24
CA PRO A 203 -21.58 -22.76 -8.79
C PRO A 203 -21.62 -23.67 -10.04
N ALA A 204 -22.76 -24.31 -10.30
CA ALA A 204 -22.92 -25.28 -11.40
C ALA A 204 -22.46 -24.73 -12.76
N LEU A 205 -22.79 -23.47 -13.06
CA LEU A 205 -22.35 -22.82 -14.30
C LEU A 205 -20.82 -22.71 -14.41
N ALA A 206 -20.12 -22.43 -13.31
CA ALA A 206 -18.66 -22.40 -13.30
C ALA A 206 -18.06 -23.79 -13.51
N ILE A 207 -18.67 -24.84 -12.92
CA ILE A 207 -18.25 -26.23 -13.14
C ILE A 207 -18.41 -26.62 -14.61
N ILE A 208 -19.56 -26.32 -15.21
CA ILE A 208 -19.84 -26.61 -16.63
C ILE A 208 -18.83 -25.90 -17.53
N GLN A 209 -18.58 -24.59 -17.29
CA GLN A 209 -17.64 -23.81 -18.08
C GLN A 209 -16.22 -24.35 -17.96
N LEU A 210 -15.77 -24.67 -16.74
CA LEU A 210 -14.45 -25.25 -16.49
C LEU A 210 -14.32 -26.65 -17.11
N TRP A 211 -15.36 -27.47 -17.05
CA TRP A 211 -15.38 -28.81 -17.66
C TRP A 211 -15.28 -28.74 -19.18
N ALA A 212 -16.00 -27.79 -19.81
CA ALA A 212 -16.01 -27.60 -21.25
C ALA A 212 -14.63 -27.24 -21.84
N THR A 213 -13.69 -26.78 -21.02
CA THR A 213 -12.30 -26.50 -21.45
C THR A 213 -11.56 -27.77 -21.89
N GLY A 214 -11.94 -28.94 -21.37
CA GLY A 214 -11.21 -30.20 -21.58
C GLY A 214 -9.80 -30.24 -20.97
N ASP A 215 -9.40 -29.21 -20.21
CA ASP A 215 -8.05 -29.09 -19.67
C ASP A 215 -7.81 -30.12 -18.55
N PRO A 216 -6.82 -31.02 -18.66
CA PRO A 216 -6.61 -32.09 -17.69
C PRO A 216 -6.33 -31.59 -16.26
N GLU A 217 -5.67 -30.44 -16.11
CA GLU A 217 -5.39 -29.86 -14.79
C GLU A 217 -6.66 -29.30 -14.15
N ILE A 218 -7.52 -28.65 -14.94
CA ILE A 218 -8.84 -28.18 -14.49
C ILE A 218 -9.70 -29.37 -14.07
N LEU A 219 -9.84 -30.38 -14.93
CA LEU A 219 -10.66 -31.57 -14.65
C LEU A 219 -10.20 -32.31 -13.39
N ARG A 220 -8.88 -32.49 -13.21
CA ARG A 220 -8.31 -33.06 -11.98
C ARG A 220 -8.63 -32.19 -10.75
N SER A 221 -8.49 -30.88 -10.88
CA SER A 221 -8.78 -29.95 -9.77
C SER A 221 -10.26 -29.96 -9.38
N LEU A 222 -11.16 -30.01 -10.36
CA LEU A 222 -12.60 -30.16 -10.11
C LEU A 222 -12.89 -31.46 -9.38
N ALA A 223 -12.35 -32.59 -9.84
CA ALA A 223 -12.54 -33.89 -9.18
C ALA A 223 -12.03 -33.91 -7.72
N MET A 224 -10.96 -33.16 -7.41
CA MET A 224 -10.40 -33.07 -6.05
C MET A 224 -11.15 -32.08 -5.15
N ASN A 225 -11.66 -30.97 -5.69
CA ASN A 225 -12.24 -29.89 -4.90
C ASN A 225 -13.75 -29.97 -4.72
N SER A 226 -14.39 -30.79 -5.53
CA SER A 226 -15.82 -30.86 -5.58
C SER A 226 -16.32 -32.04 -4.75
N LYS A 227 -17.32 -31.77 -3.91
CA LYS A 227 -18.34 -32.78 -3.59
C LYS A 227 -19.20 -32.99 -4.86
N ILE A 228 -18.60 -33.34 -6.00
CA ILE A 228 -19.34 -33.88 -7.14
C ILE A 228 -19.53 -35.36 -6.81
N LEU A 229 -20.48 -35.58 -5.90
CA LEU A 229 -21.38 -36.72 -5.70
C LEU A 229 -22.34 -36.30 -4.57
#